data_AF-A0A519NX70-F1
#
_entry.id   AF-A0A519NX70-F1
#
_cell.length_a   1.000
_cell.length_b   1.000
_cell.length_c   1.000
_cell.angle_alpha   90.00
_cell.angle_beta   90.00
_cell.angle_gamma   90.00
#
_symmetry.space_group_name_H-M   'P 1'
#
loop_
_entity.id
_entity.type
_entity.pdbx_description
1 polymer ?
#
loop_
_entity_poly.entity_id
_entity_poly.type
_entity_poly.pdbx_seq_one_letter_code
_entity_poly.pdbx_strand_id
1 'polypeptide(L)'
;MTDPTTGEARRISEEKPFEGQVEFTQDLPSLDLKWGLSVEHIAERKVEYRFDEIRRESEDLGFTVFVEREIRDAWRLRLEATDLFGRAFEETRTSYDGPRSVAVPASLETRRRETPGFASISLRRSF
;
A
#
# COMPACT_ATOMS: atom_id res chain seq x y z
N MET A 1 -19.88 1.02 -15.72
CA MET A 1 -20.71 2.11 -15.16
C MET A 1 -20.62 3.30 -16.11
N THR A 2 -21.68 4.07 -16.35
CA THR A 2 -21.62 5.22 -17.29
C THR A 2 -21.13 6.48 -16.56
N ASP A 3 -20.22 7.25 -17.17
CA ASP A 3 -19.74 8.54 -16.64
C ASP A 3 -20.85 9.59 -16.76
N PRO A 4 -21.32 10.22 -15.67
CA PRO A 4 -22.36 11.25 -15.74
C PRO A 4 -21.89 12.54 -16.42
N THR A 5 -20.58 12.75 -16.53
CA THR A 5 -20.00 13.93 -17.16
C THR A 5 -19.80 13.73 -18.66
N THR A 6 -19.33 12.57 -19.11
CA THR A 6 -19.00 12.31 -20.55
C THR A 6 -19.99 11.39 -21.28
N GLY A 7 -20.84 10.65 -20.55
CA GLY A 7 -21.76 9.67 -21.14
C GLY A 7 -21.10 8.35 -21.59
N GLU A 8 -19.80 8.20 -21.39
CA GLU A 8 -19.03 7.02 -21.82
C GLU A 8 -19.00 5.91 -20.75
N ALA A 9 -18.69 4.68 -21.18
CA ALA A 9 -18.49 3.55 -20.27
C ALA A 9 -17.16 3.69 -19.51
N ARG A 10 -17.21 3.63 -18.17
CA ARG A 10 -16.06 3.71 -17.26
C ARG A 10 -16.11 2.65 -16.14
N ARG A 11 -14.94 2.47 -15.50
CA ARG A 11 -14.81 1.75 -14.21
C ARG A 11 -15.41 2.57 -13.07
N ILE A 12 -15.64 1.93 -11.93
CA ILE A 12 -16.15 2.62 -10.74
C ILE A 12 -15.03 3.55 -10.24
N SER A 13 -15.41 4.75 -9.79
CA SER A 13 -14.45 5.69 -9.21
C SER A 13 -13.87 5.11 -7.93
N GLU A 14 -12.58 5.31 -7.69
CA GLU A 14 -11.84 4.80 -6.52
C GLU A 14 -11.76 3.26 -6.44
N GLU A 15 -12.23 2.56 -7.48
CA GLU A 15 -12.16 1.11 -7.55
C GLU A 15 -10.71 0.66 -7.69
N LYS A 16 -10.27 -0.14 -6.70
CA LYS A 16 -9.06 -0.96 -6.81
C LYS A 16 -9.44 -2.24 -7.56
N PRO A 17 -9.03 -2.44 -8.83
CA PRO A 17 -9.39 -3.64 -9.59
C PRO A 17 -8.70 -4.89 -9.05
N PHE A 18 -7.59 -4.71 -8.33
CA PHE A 18 -6.87 -5.76 -7.61
C PHE A 18 -6.42 -5.20 -6.26
N GLU A 19 -6.72 -5.96 -5.22
CA GLU A 19 -6.20 -5.79 -3.88
C GLU A 19 -5.88 -7.19 -3.37
N GLY A 20 -4.70 -7.35 -2.80
CA GLY A 20 -4.21 -8.65 -2.39
C GLY A 20 -3.25 -8.52 -1.23
N GLN A 21 -3.37 -9.46 -0.31
CA GLN A 21 -2.51 -9.60 0.86
C GLN A 21 -2.12 -11.06 1.03
N VAL A 22 -0.88 -11.30 1.40
CA VAL A 22 -0.36 -12.64 1.72
C VAL A 22 0.30 -12.57 3.09
N GLU A 23 -0.17 -13.41 4.00
CA GLU A 23 0.42 -13.57 5.31
C GLU A 23 0.97 -14.97 5.47
N PHE A 24 2.22 -15.06 5.91
CA PHE A 24 2.87 -16.31 6.28
C PHE A 24 3.40 -16.19 7.69
N THR A 25 3.21 -17.24 8.48
CA THR A 25 3.76 -17.34 9.83
C THR A 25 4.15 -18.78 10.08
N GLN A 26 5.32 -18.96 10.69
CA GLN A 26 5.81 -20.27 11.09
C GLN A 26 6.33 -20.21 12.53
N ASP A 27 5.83 -21.14 13.34
CA ASP A 27 6.34 -21.40 14.67
C ASP A 27 7.38 -22.53 14.61
N LEU A 28 8.51 -22.33 15.29
CA LEU A 28 9.61 -23.28 15.41
C LEU A 28 9.84 -23.60 16.91
N PRO A 29 9.05 -24.52 17.49
CA PRO A 29 9.07 -24.78 18.94
C PRO A 29 10.41 -25.29 19.46
N SER A 30 11.19 -26.00 18.64
CA SER A 30 12.52 -26.49 19.04
C SER A 30 13.56 -25.38 19.25
N LEU A 31 13.26 -24.15 18.80
CA LEU A 31 14.14 -22.99 18.87
C LEU A 31 13.54 -21.84 19.69
N ASP A 32 12.34 -22.04 20.26
CA ASP A 32 11.55 -21.01 20.91
C ASP A 32 11.40 -19.75 20.03
N LEU A 33 11.23 -19.98 18.72
CA LEU A 33 11.29 -18.95 17.69
C LEU A 33 10.04 -18.99 16.81
N LYS A 34 9.57 -17.81 16.44
CA LYS A 34 8.49 -17.59 15.48
C LYS A 34 8.96 -16.57 14.46
N TRP A 35 8.62 -16.77 13.20
CA TRP A 35 8.85 -15.76 12.19
C TRP A 35 7.66 -15.66 11.24
N GLY A 36 7.57 -14.54 10.55
CA GLY A 36 6.52 -14.34 9.56
C GLY A 36 6.85 -13.26 8.56
N LEU A 37 6.05 -13.26 7.49
CA LEU A 37 6.10 -12.33 6.38
C LEU A 37 4.67 -11.92 6.05
N SER A 38 4.40 -10.61 6.04
CA SER A 38 3.22 -10.02 5.42
C SER A 38 3.64 -9.35 4.12
N VAL A 39 2.84 -9.52 3.07
CA VAL A 39 2.95 -8.79 1.81
C VAL A 39 1.59 -8.16 1.53
N GLU A 40 1.58 -6.85 1.33
CA GLU A 40 0.38 -6.02 1.19
C GLU A 40 0.45 -5.20 -0.10
N HIS A 41 -0.67 -4.57 -0.48
CA HIS A 41 -0.76 -3.68 -1.66
C HIS A 41 -0.37 -4.37 -2.98
N ILE A 42 -0.63 -5.68 -3.11
CA ILE A 42 -0.29 -6.43 -4.31
C ILE A 42 -1.10 -5.90 -5.50
N ALA A 43 -0.39 -5.29 -6.46
CA ALA A 43 -0.95 -4.71 -7.69
C ALA A 43 -2.00 -3.60 -7.46
N GLU A 44 -1.89 -2.87 -6.34
CA GLU A 44 -2.83 -1.82 -5.99
C GLU A 44 -2.74 -0.62 -6.95
N ARG A 45 -3.85 -0.36 -7.65
CA ARG A 45 -4.03 0.80 -8.54
C ARG A 45 -5.45 1.28 -8.43
N LYS A 46 -5.69 2.58 -8.40
CA LYS A 46 -7.05 3.14 -8.43
C LYS A 46 -7.14 4.34 -9.35
N VAL A 47 -8.35 4.56 -9.86
CA VAL A 47 -8.66 5.73 -10.70
C VAL A 47 -9.86 6.45 -10.11
N GLU A 48 -9.67 7.70 -9.73
CA GLU A 48 -10.72 8.59 -9.23
C GLU A 48 -11.17 9.53 -10.38
N TYR A 49 -12.48 9.68 -10.53
CA TYR A 49 -13.10 10.54 -11.54
C TYR A 49 -13.95 11.61 -10.87
N ARG A 50 -13.59 12.88 -11.04
CA ARG A 50 -14.35 14.06 -10.62
C ARG A 50 -14.90 14.80 -11.84
N PHE A 51 -15.67 15.88 -11.68
CA PHE A 51 -16.31 16.55 -12.82
C PHE A 51 -15.30 17.30 -13.74
N ASP A 52 -14.17 17.71 -13.18
CA ASP A 52 -13.10 18.52 -13.76
C ASP A 52 -11.72 17.84 -13.67
N GLU A 53 -11.67 16.58 -13.24
CA GLU A 53 -10.41 15.92 -12.91
C GLU A 53 -10.45 14.40 -13.04
N ILE A 54 -9.30 13.83 -13.42
CA ILE A 54 -9.01 12.41 -13.36
C ILE A 54 -7.74 12.22 -12.54
N ARG A 55 -7.80 11.45 -11.45
CA ARG A 55 -6.63 11.08 -10.65
C ARG A 55 -6.36 9.58 -10.76
N ARG A 56 -5.10 9.22 -10.98
CA ARG A 56 -4.62 7.84 -11.01
C ARG A 56 -3.60 7.68 -9.89
N GLU A 57 -3.79 6.69 -9.04
CA GLU A 57 -2.88 6.37 -7.94
C GLU A 57 -2.42 4.92 -8.08
N SER A 58 -1.13 4.70 -7.88
CA SER A 58 -0.51 3.38 -7.80
C SER A 58 0.46 3.32 -6.64
N GLU A 59 0.44 2.21 -5.93
CA GLU A 59 1.30 1.95 -4.79
C GLU A 59 2.16 0.72 -5.06
N ASP A 60 3.44 0.80 -4.68
CA ASP A 60 4.34 -0.35 -4.72
C ASP A 60 3.94 -1.39 -3.67
N LEU A 61 4.38 -2.63 -3.92
CA LEU A 61 4.18 -3.75 -3.00
C LEU A 61 4.80 -3.46 -1.63
N GLY A 62 3.98 -3.58 -0.59
CA GLY A 62 4.41 -3.48 0.80
C GLY A 62 4.83 -4.83 1.35
N PHE A 63 5.84 -4.87 2.22
CA PHE A 63 6.18 -6.09 2.95
C PHE A 63 6.63 -5.80 4.38
N THR A 64 6.28 -6.71 5.29
CA THR A 64 6.76 -6.72 6.68
C THR A 64 7.28 -8.11 7.01
N VAL A 65 8.52 -8.21 7.46
CA VAL A 65 9.10 -9.44 8.00
C VAL A 65 9.33 -9.28 9.49
N PHE A 66 9.04 -10.32 10.26
CA PHE A 66 9.36 -10.33 11.68
C PHE A 66 9.96 -11.66 12.11
N VAL A 67 10.77 -11.59 13.16
CA VAL A 67 11.21 -12.74 13.93
C VAL A 67 11.05 -12.42 15.41
N GLU A 68 10.47 -13.36 16.14
CA GLU A 68 10.22 -13.31 17.56
C GLU A 68 10.87 -14.53 18.20
N ARG A 69 11.57 -14.32 19.32
CA ARG A 69 12.23 -15.38 20.07
C ARG A 69 11.96 -15.23 21.55
N GLU A 70 11.64 -16.34 22.19
CA GLU A 70 11.52 -16.44 23.63
C GLU A 70 12.88 -16.82 24.25
N ILE A 71 13.23 -16.14 25.34
CA ILE A 71 14.50 -16.28 26.05
C ILE A 71 14.18 -16.58 27.51
N ARG A 72 14.47 -17.82 27.92
CA ARG A 72 14.32 -18.31 29.30
C ARG A 72 12.90 -18.17 29.86
N ASP A 73 11.87 -18.34 29.02
CA ASP A 73 10.44 -18.27 29.36
C ASP A 73 9.97 -16.98 30.05
N ALA A 74 10.82 -15.95 30.03
CA ALA A 74 10.59 -14.70 30.75
C ALA A 74 10.77 -13.47 29.87
N TRP A 75 11.45 -13.62 28.73
CA TRP A 75 11.75 -12.52 27.82
C TRP A 75 11.35 -12.88 26.40
N ARG A 76 10.78 -11.92 25.69
CA ARG A 76 10.41 -12.01 24.29
C ARG A 76 11.12 -10.91 23.53
N LEU A 77 12.02 -11.31 22.64
CA LEU A 77 12.71 -10.43 21.72
C LEU A 77 12.02 -10.50 20.36
N ARG A 78 11.59 -9.37 19.82
CA ARG A 78 11.01 -9.29 18.47
C ARG A 78 11.80 -8.28 17.64
N LEU A 79 12.21 -8.72 16.46
CA LEU A 79 12.77 -7.89 15.41
C LEU A 79 11.74 -7.82 14.29
N GLU A 80 11.48 -6.61 13.80
CA GLU A 80 10.53 -6.38 12.72
C GLU A 80 11.14 -5.41 11.73
N ALA A 81 10.87 -5.63 10.45
CA ALA A 81 11.34 -4.79 9.37
C ALA A 81 10.24 -4.65 8.32
N THR A 82 9.92 -3.41 7.99
CA THR A 82 8.85 -3.05 7.04
C THR A 82 9.44 -2.20 5.93
N ASP A 83 9.17 -2.58 4.69
CA ASP A 83 9.52 -1.84 3.47
C ASP A 83 10.98 -1.34 3.44
N LEU A 84 11.95 -2.18 3.84
CA LEU A 84 13.36 -1.75 4.04
C LEU A 84 14.01 -1.05 2.83
N PHE A 85 13.47 -1.25 1.62
CA PHE A 85 13.95 -0.64 0.38
C PHE A 85 13.18 0.64 0.00
N GLY A 86 12.27 1.09 0.86
CA GLY A 86 11.30 2.14 0.59
C GLY A 86 10.10 1.62 -0.20
N ARG A 87 9.00 2.38 -0.13
CA ARG A 87 7.80 2.14 -0.92
C ARG A 87 7.48 3.38 -1.74
N ALA A 88 7.38 3.25 -3.06
CA ALA A 88 6.97 4.36 -3.89
C ALA A 88 5.44 4.43 -4.01
N PHE A 89 4.94 5.65 -3.98
CA PHE A 89 3.58 6.01 -4.29
C PHE A 89 3.60 7.01 -5.44
N GLU A 90 2.93 6.66 -6.52
CA GLU A 90 2.83 7.48 -7.72
C GLU A 90 1.38 7.94 -7.94
N GLU A 91 1.21 9.24 -8.08
CA GLU A 91 -0.07 9.88 -8.36
C GLU A 91 0.06 10.70 -9.64
N THR A 92 -0.84 10.48 -10.59
CA THR A 92 -0.97 11.31 -11.79
C THR A 92 -2.35 11.95 -11.83
N ARG A 93 -2.40 13.27 -11.87
CA ARG A 93 -3.61 14.08 -11.86
C ARG A 93 -3.72 14.84 -13.17
N THR A 94 -4.84 14.68 -13.85
CA THR A 94 -5.20 15.44 -15.05
C THR A 94 -6.37 16.34 -14.70
N SER A 95 -6.15 17.66 -14.73
CA SER A 95 -7.18 18.66 -14.44
C SER A 95 -7.64 19.37 -15.71
N TYR A 96 -8.89 19.82 -15.72
CA TYR A 96 -9.57 20.45 -16.85
C TYR A 96 -10.13 21.81 -16.43
N ASP A 97 -10.06 22.83 -17.29
CA ASP A 97 -10.59 24.19 -17.01
C ASP A 97 -12.12 24.29 -17.17
N GLY A 98 -12.83 23.19 -16.95
CA GLY A 98 -14.27 23.04 -17.13
C GLY A 98 -14.71 21.57 -17.13
N PRO A 99 -15.98 21.27 -17.45
CA PRO A 99 -16.46 19.90 -17.48
C PRO A 99 -15.65 19.04 -18.46
N ARG A 100 -15.25 17.84 -18.03
CA ARG A 100 -14.45 16.89 -18.84
C ARG A 100 -15.06 16.53 -20.20
N SER A 101 -16.35 16.78 -20.40
CA SER A 101 -17.04 16.54 -21.68
C SER A 101 -16.78 17.57 -22.77
N VAL A 102 -16.27 18.76 -22.40
CA VAL A 102 -16.15 19.91 -23.32
C VAL A 102 -14.84 20.67 -23.15
N ALA A 103 -14.21 20.60 -21.98
CA ALA A 103 -12.97 21.31 -21.68
C ALA A 103 -11.72 20.53 -22.12
N VAL A 104 -10.70 21.24 -22.56
CA VAL A 104 -9.36 20.71 -22.86
C VAL A 104 -8.60 20.50 -21.55
N PRO A 105 -7.72 19.48 -21.43
CA PRO A 105 -6.87 19.33 -20.25
C PRO A 105 -6.06 20.62 -19.99
N ALA A 106 -6.21 21.17 -18.78
CA ALA A 106 -5.55 22.39 -18.34
C ALA A 106 -4.17 22.12 -17.73
N SER A 107 -4.06 21.01 -16.98
CA SER A 107 -2.80 20.62 -16.36
C SER A 107 -2.65 19.10 -16.23
N LEU A 108 -1.39 18.66 -16.28
CA LEU A 108 -0.98 17.31 -15.94
C LEU A 108 0.06 17.40 -14.83
N GLU A 109 -0.28 16.89 -13.65
CA GLU A 109 0.60 16.83 -12.48
C GLU A 109 0.97 15.37 -12.19
N THR A 110 2.26 15.10 -12.04
CA THR A 110 2.75 13.79 -11.59
C THR A 110 3.50 13.99 -10.28
N ARG A 111 3.04 13.30 -9.25
CA ARG A 111 3.65 13.32 -7.92
C ARG A 111 4.15 11.93 -7.57
N ARG A 112 5.42 11.84 -7.22
CA ARG A 112 6.04 10.64 -6.66
C ARG A 112 6.43 10.91 -5.21
N ARG A 113 6.06 9.99 -4.31
CA ARG A 113 6.48 10.00 -2.90
C ARG A 113 7.12 8.68 -2.58
N GLU A 114 8.19 8.70 -1.80
CA GLU A 114 8.85 7.50 -1.31
C GLU A 114 8.75 7.50 0.21
N THR A 115 8.07 6.49 0.76
CA THR A 115 8.00 6.28 2.20
C THR A 115 9.22 5.44 2.60
N PRO A 116 10.06 5.92 3.54
CA PRO A 116 11.21 5.14 3.99
C PRO A 116 10.72 3.93 4.78
N GLY A 117 11.41 2.80 4.59
CA GLY A 117 11.25 1.64 5.46
C GLY A 117 11.70 1.91 6.88
N PHE A 118 11.30 1.04 7.79
CA PHE A 118 11.77 1.06 9.17
C PHE A 118 12.06 -0.34 9.67
N ALA A 119 12.93 -0.40 10.68
CA ALA A 119 13.17 -1.60 11.45
C ALA A 119 12.98 -1.29 12.94
N SER A 120 12.40 -2.23 13.67
CA SER A 120 12.18 -2.11 15.10
C SER A 120 12.69 -3.33 15.85
N ILE A 121 13.12 -3.07 17.08
CA ILE A 121 13.53 -4.09 18.05
C ILE A 121 12.68 -3.85 19.28
N SER A 122 11.99 -4.88 19.76
CA SER A 122 11.24 -4.83 21.01
C SER A 122 11.65 -5.97 21.92
N LEU A 123 11.81 -5.65 23.20
CA LEU A 123 12.09 -6.60 24.26
C LEU A 123 10.99 -6.49 25.30
N ARG A 124 10.26 -7.58 25.51
CA ARG A 124 9.17 -7.65 26.48
C ARG A 124 9.50 -8.67 27.55
N ARG A 125 9.26 -8.33 28.82
CA ARG A 125 9.36 -9.27 29.94
C ARG A 125 7.97 -9.76 30.33
N SER A 126 7.83 -11.06 30.53
CA SER A 126 6.65 -11.71 31.14
C SER A 126 6.85 -11.78 32.66
N PHE A 127 5.81 -11.50 33.44
CA PHE A 127 5.81 -11.54 34.91
C PHE A 127 5.12 -12.80 35.42
#